data_AF-A0A8T6LHN3-F1
#
_entry.id   AF-A0A8T6LHN3-F1
#
_cell.length_a   1.000
_cell.length_b   1.000
_cell.length_c   1.000
_cell.angle_alpha   90.00
_cell.angle_beta   90.00
_cell.angle_gamma   90.00
#
_symmetry.space_group_name_H-M   'P 1'
#
loop_
_entity.id
_entity.type
_entity.pdbx_description
1 polymer ?
#
loop_
_entity_poly.entity_id
_entity_poly.type
_entity_poly.pdbx_seq_one_letter_code
_entity_poly.pdbx_strand_id
1 'polypeptide(L)'
;MPEGAPLALADWRAQQVLHLDRPAVHFHAQGIGKEEELEQAAAWLNANPQGRLLVPAEHRDPCFDPDSGMRLGHAHRRDWVLLSRNDLSGTCTAAADPANWIELPPLRP
;
A
#
# COMPACT_ATOMS: atom_id res chain seq x y z
N MET A 1 8.39 10.19 6.06
CA MET A 1 6.94 9.89 6.00
C MET A 1 6.21 10.98 6.77
N PRO A 2 5.03 11.46 6.33
CA PRO A 2 4.22 12.37 7.13
C PRO A 2 3.82 11.72 8.46
N GLU A 3 3.79 12.51 9.52
CA GLU A 3 3.45 12.06 10.87
C GLU A 3 1.92 11.88 11.00
N GLY A 4 1.48 10.78 11.63
CA GLY A 4 0.05 10.51 11.88
C GLY A 4 -0.80 10.08 10.69
N ALA A 5 -0.26 10.01 9.46
CA ALA A 5 -1.03 9.55 8.30
C ALA A 5 -1.28 8.03 8.34
N PRO A 6 -2.51 7.55 8.06
CA PRO A 6 -2.78 6.12 7.90
C PRO A 6 -1.88 5.49 6.83
N LEU A 7 -1.31 4.32 7.13
CA LEU A 7 -0.39 3.60 6.25
C LEU A 7 -1.05 2.32 5.74
N ALA A 8 -0.80 1.95 4.49
CA ALA A 8 -1.12 0.63 3.96
C ALA A 8 0.11 -0.02 3.31
N LEU A 9 0.14 -1.36 3.29
CA LEU A 9 1.23 -2.19 2.76
C LEU A 9 0.68 -3.17 1.69
N ALA A 10 1.35 -3.23 0.53
CA ALA A 10 1.09 -4.21 -0.53
C ALA A 10 2.38 -4.94 -0.96
N ASP A 11 2.26 -6.22 -1.36
CA ASP A 11 3.37 -7.15 -1.73
C ASP A 11 4.53 -7.15 -0.73
N TRP A 12 4.18 -7.20 0.56
CA TRP A 12 5.11 -7.18 1.69
C TRP A 12 5.41 -8.59 2.20
N ARG A 13 6.53 -8.74 2.92
CA ARG A 13 6.88 -10.00 3.63
C ARG A 13 6.67 -9.86 5.13
N ALA A 14 6.14 -10.91 5.77
CA ALA A 14 5.90 -11.02 7.22
C ALA A 14 6.92 -10.27 8.13
N GLN A 15 8.22 -10.38 7.85
CA GLN A 15 9.30 -9.76 8.64
C GLN A 15 9.31 -8.21 8.61
N GLN A 16 8.71 -7.58 7.60
CA GLN A 16 8.66 -6.12 7.45
C GLN A 16 7.69 -5.48 8.46
N VAL A 17 6.65 -6.22 8.89
CA VAL A 17 5.66 -5.73 9.87
C VAL A 17 6.24 -5.55 11.28
N LEU A 18 7.32 -6.25 11.61
CA LEU A 18 8.03 -6.09 12.89
C LEU A 18 8.57 -4.66 13.12
N HIS A 19 8.65 -3.86 12.05
CA HIS A 19 9.18 -2.51 12.09
C HIS A 19 8.09 -1.43 12.09
N LEU A 20 6.80 -1.80 12.11
CA LEU A 20 5.71 -0.84 12.15
C LEU A 20 5.69 -0.05 13.46
N ASP A 21 5.84 1.26 13.34
CA ASP A 21 5.72 2.27 14.41
C ASP A 21 4.32 2.90 14.46
N ARG A 22 3.42 2.49 13.55
CA ARG A 22 2.07 3.02 13.38
C ARG A 22 1.12 1.93 12.87
N PRO A 23 -0.20 2.07 13.08
CA PRO A 23 -1.18 1.17 12.46
C PRO A 23 -1.01 1.15 10.95
N ALA A 24 -1.08 -0.05 10.37
CA ALA A 24 -1.04 -0.22 8.92
C ALA A 24 -2.18 -1.13 8.44
N VAL A 25 -2.67 -0.91 7.23
CA VAL A 25 -3.63 -1.80 6.57
C VAL A 25 -2.89 -2.68 5.57
N HIS A 26 -3.20 -3.97 5.54
CA HIS A 26 -2.74 -4.87 4.49
C HIS A 26 -3.92 -5.54 3.81
N PHE A 27 -3.81 -5.80 2.51
CA PHE A 27 -4.82 -6.41 1.67
C PHE A 27 -4.58 -7.93 1.58
N HIS A 28 -5.42 -8.73 2.26
CA HIS A 28 -5.15 -10.12 2.66
C HIS A 28 -4.58 -11.05 1.55
N ALA A 29 -3.29 -11.38 1.64
CA ALA A 29 -2.52 -12.13 0.64
C ALA A 29 -2.71 -13.67 0.56
N GLN A 30 -3.77 -14.28 1.12
CA GLN A 30 -4.02 -15.73 0.90
C GLN A 30 -5.02 -15.95 -0.23
N GLY A 31 -4.53 -16.45 -1.37
CA GLY A 31 -5.37 -16.89 -2.49
C GLY A 31 -5.81 -15.80 -3.46
N ILE A 32 -5.64 -14.51 -3.12
CA ILE A 32 -5.82 -13.39 -4.06
C ILE A 32 -4.57 -13.17 -4.92
N GLY A 33 -4.79 -12.73 -6.16
CA GLY A 33 -3.70 -12.38 -7.07
C GLY A 33 -3.03 -11.06 -6.69
N LYS A 34 -1.79 -10.88 -7.15
CA LYS A 34 -1.04 -9.60 -7.02
C LYS A 34 -1.80 -8.39 -7.59
N GLU A 35 -2.55 -8.60 -8.66
CA GLU A 35 -3.36 -7.57 -9.29
C GLU A 35 -4.56 -7.19 -8.40
N GLU A 36 -5.25 -8.18 -7.82
CA GLU A 36 -6.35 -7.98 -6.88
C GLU A 36 -5.90 -7.28 -5.59
N GLU A 37 -4.72 -7.64 -5.07
CA GLU A 37 -4.11 -6.94 -3.93
C GLU A 37 -3.89 -5.44 -4.23
N LEU A 38 -3.38 -5.14 -5.43
CA LEU A 38 -3.13 -3.77 -5.87
C LEU A 38 -4.43 -2.99 -6.11
N GLU A 39 -5.46 -3.63 -6.66
CA GLU A 39 -6.79 -3.05 -6.81
C GLU A 39 -7.42 -2.69 -5.46
N GLN A 40 -7.31 -3.57 -4.46
CA GLN A 40 -7.77 -3.28 -3.10
C GLN A 40 -6.97 -2.14 -2.47
N ALA A 41 -5.68 -2.06 -2.73
CA ALA A 41 -4.84 -0.94 -2.27
C ALA A 41 -5.26 0.40 -2.90
N ALA A 42 -5.56 0.40 -4.19
CA ALA A 42 -6.08 1.57 -4.90
C ALA A 42 -7.46 1.99 -4.38
N ALA A 43 -8.35 1.02 -4.14
CA ALA A 43 -9.67 1.28 -3.57
C ALA A 43 -9.59 1.84 -2.14
N TRP A 44 -8.64 1.34 -1.34
CA TRP A 44 -8.39 1.86 0.00
C TRP A 44 -7.88 3.31 -0.02
N LEU A 45 -6.96 3.67 -0.92
CA LEU A 45 -6.49 5.06 -1.07
C LEU A 45 -7.62 5.99 -1.55
N ASN A 46 -8.54 5.50 -2.38
CA ASN A 46 -9.73 6.25 -2.76
C ASN A 46 -10.65 6.52 -1.57
N ALA A 47 -10.85 5.52 -0.70
CA ALA A 47 -11.65 5.66 0.53
C ALA A 47 -10.94 6.48 1.62
N ASN A 48 -9.61 6.56 1.59
CA ASN A 48 -8.78 7.25 2.58
C ASN A 48 -7.91 8.32 1.91
N PRO A 49 -8.46 9.52 1.63
CA PRO A 49 -7.72 10.57 0.90
C PRO A 49 -6.42 11.04 1.57
N GLN A 50 -6.31 10.86 2.89
CA GLN A 50 -5.09 11.18 3.66
C GLN A 50 -4.14 9.99 3.81
N GLY A 51 -4.54 8.80 3.38
CA GLY A 51 -3.75 7.57 3.47
C GLY A 51 -2.49 7.62 2.62
N ARG A 52 -1.55 6.74 2.96
CA ARG A 52 -0.34 6.48 2.19
C ARG A 52 -0.18 4.99 1.96
N LEU A 53 0.19 4.61 0.75
CA LEU A 53 0.47 3.23 0.38
C LEU A 53 1.98 3.07 0.19
N LEU A 54 2.58 2.13 0.90
CA LEU A 54 3.96 1.71 0.69
C LEU A 54 3.96 0.44 -0.17
N VAL A 55 4.61 0.51 -1.32
CA VAL A 55 4.67 -0.60 -2.29
C VAL A 55 6.04 -0.64 -2.98
N PRO A 56 6.51 -1.81 -3.43
CA PRO A 56 7.64 -1.90 -4.35
C PRO A 56 7.34 -1.14 -5.66
N ALA A 57 8.32 -0.41 -6.18
CA ALA A 57 8.16 0.39 -7.41
C ALA A 57 7.74 -0.46 -8.62
N GLU A 58 8.15 -1.72 -8.66
CA GLU A 58 7.80 -2.70 -9.69
C GLU A 58 6.35 -3.23 -9.58
N HIS A 59 5.63 -2.91 -8.50
CA HIS A 59 4.32 -3.48 -8.19
C HIS A 59 3.20 -2.42 -8.11
N ARG A 60 3.36 -1.29 -8.81
CA ARG A 60 2.38 -0.20 -8.84
C ARG A 60 1.52 -0.17 -10.12
N ASP A 61 1.94 -0.87 -11.16
CA ASP A 61 1.16 -1.00 -12.38
C ASP A 61 0.04 -2.04 -12.19
N PRO A 62 -1.17 -1.83 -12.74
CA PRO A 62 -1.57 -0.70 -13.59
C PRO A 62 -2.25 0.45 -12.82
N CYS A 63 -2.45 0.31 -11.50
CA CYS A 63 -3.31 1.21 -10.73
C CYS A 63 -2.73 2.60 -10.45
N PHE A 64 -1.42 2.77 -10.60
CA PHE A 64 -0.71 4.01 -10.26
C PHE A 64 0.17 4.48 -11.41
N ASP A 65 0.40 5.78 -11.48
CA ASP A 65 1.30 6.36 -12.47
C ASP A 65 2.77 5.97 -12.16
N PRO A 66 3.49 5.33 -13.11
CA PRO A 66 4.87 4.88 -12.90
C PRO A 66 5.90 6.02 -12.77
N ASP A 67 5.55 7.27 -13.02
CA ASP A 67 6.45 8.40 -12.79
C ASP A 67 6.04 9.24 -11.56
N SER A 68 5.00 8.81 -10.85
CA SER A 68 4.46 9.46 -9.65
C SER A 68 4.92 8.80 -8.34
N GLY A 69 4.51 9.40 -7.21
CA GLY A 69 4.87 8.94 -5.88
C GLY A 69 6.22 9.41 -5.34
N MET A 70 6.38 9.31 -4.02
CA MET A 70 7.60 9.70 -3.32
C MET A 70 8.54 8.50 -3.18
N ARG A 71 9.71 8.54 -3.83
CA ARG A 71 10.75 7.52 -3.68
C ARG A 71 11.33 7.53 -2.27
N LEU A 72 11.32 6.38 -1.59
CA LEU A 72 11.87 6.22 -0.24
C LEU A 72 13.28 5.64 -0.24
N GLY A 73 13.68 4.93 -1.31
CA GLY A 73 15.01 4.36 -1.48
C GLY A 73 14.99 2.85 -1.70
N HIS A 74 16.17 2.24 -1.60
CA HIS A 74 16.39 0.82 -1.89
C HIS A 74 16.53 0.00 -0.59
N ALA A 75 15.67 -1.00 -0.39
CA ALA A 75 15.71 -1.89 0.76
C ALA A 75 15.20 -3.29 0.40
N HIS A 76 15.78 -4.33 0.99
CA HIS A 76 15.43 -5.73 0.69
C HIS A 76 15.46 -6.07 -0.82
N ARG A 77 16.45 -5.53 -1.55
CA ARG A 77 16.64 -5.71 -3.00
C ARG A 77 15.53 -5.13 -3.88
N ARG A 78 14.75 -4.18 -3.34
CA ARG A 78 13.63 -3.52 -4.01
C ARG A 78 13.70 -2.02 -3.80
N ASP A 79 13.24 -1.28 -4.79
CA ASP A 79 13.01 0.16 -4.66
C ASP A 79 11.60 0.39 -4.13
N TRP A 80 11.49 1.23 -3.11
CA TRP A 80 10.23 1.50 -2.42
C TRP A 80 9.72 2.89 -2.75
N VAL A 81 8.41 2.98 -2.98
CA VAL A 81 7.70 4.22 -3.23
C VAL A 81 6.55 4.37 -2.26
N LEU A 82 6.29 5.61 -1.87
CA LEU A 82 5.13 6.00 -1.10
C LEU A 82 4.13 6.70 -2.02
N LEU A 83 2.96 6.09 -2.18
CA LEU A 83 1.87 6.55 -3.04
C LEU A 83 0.76 7.17 -2.19
N SER A 84 -0.01 8.03 -2.83
CA SER A 84 -1.18 8.72 -2.31
C SER A 84 -2.33 8.59 -3.31
N ARG A 85 -3.52 9.08 -2.93
CA ARG A 85 -4.67 9.12 -3.84
C ARG A 85 -4.39 9.88 -5.14
N ASN A 86 -3.50 10.87 -5.11
CA ASN A 86 -3.17 11.68 -6.30
C ASN A 86 -2.29 10.93 -7.32
N ASP A 87 -1.72 9.80 -6.93
CA ASP A 87 -0.83 8.98 -7.77
C ASP A 87 -1.62 7.87 -8.52
N LEU A 88 -2.95 7.80 -8.32
CA LEU A 88 -3.83 6.85 -9.00
C LEU A 88 -3.94 7.18 -10.50
N SER A 89 -3.76 6.18 -11.35
CA SER A 89 -3.91 6.32 -12.81
C SER A 89 -5.38 6.40 -13.26
N GLY A 90 -6.30 5.94 -12.41
CA GLY A 90 -7.73 5.78 -12.73
C GLY A 90 -8.06 4.47 -13.45
N THR A 91 -7.07 3.62 -13.75
CA THR A 91 -7.29 2.31 -14.40
C THR A 91 -8.03 1.34 -13.48
N CYS A 92 -7.65 1.28 -12.21
CA CYS A 92 -8.27 0.41 -11.23
C CYS A 92 -9.51 1.10 -10.64
N THR A 93 -10.68 0.53 -10.95
CA THR A 93 -12.00 1.06 -10.54
C THR A 93 -12.76 0.09 -9.64
N ALA A 94 -12.11 -0.99 -9.20
CA ALA A 94 -12.70 -1.96 -8.29
C ALA A 94 -13.27 -1.28 -7.04
N ALA A 95 -14.43 -1.77 -6.61
CA ALA A 95 -15.04 -1.33 -5.35
C ALA A 95 -14.16 -1.79 -4.19
N ALA A 96 -13.99 -0.91 -3.20
CA ALA A 96 -13.40 -1.26 -1.92
C ALA A 96 -14.17 -2.45 -1.32
N ASP A 97 -13.46 -3.53 -1.01
CA ASP A 97 -14.00 -4.59 -0.17
C ASP A 97 -13.27 -4.57 1.19
N PRO A 98 -13.86 -3.94 2.22
CA PRO A 98 -13.27 -3.87 3.55
C PRO A 98 -13.02 -5.25 4.17
N ALA A 99 -13.67 -6.33 3.70
CA ALA A 99 -13.37 -7.68 4.17
C ALA A 99 -11.93 -8.11 3.84
N ASN A 100 -11.32 -7.51 2.82
CA ASN A 100 -9.94 -7.76 2.44
C ASN A 100 -8.93 -6.88 3.18
N TRP A 101 -9.39 -5.93 4.01
CA TRP A 101 -8.53 -4.97 4.71
C TRP A 101 -8.20 -5.47 6.12
N ILE A 102 -6.99 -5.96 6.29
CA ILE A 102 -6.47 -6.41 7.58
C ILE A 102 -5.75 -5.24 8.24
N GLU A 103 -6.33 -4.73 9.32
CA GLU A 103 -5.64 -3.78 10.19
C GLU A 103 -4.56 -4.49 11.02
N LEU A 104 -3.35 -3.96 10.92
CA LEU A 104 -2.18 -4.39 11.67
C LEU A 104 -1.90 -3.35 12.75
N PRO A 105 -1.94 -3.72 14.04
CA PRO A 105 -1.55 -2.81 15.10
C PRO A 105 -0.04 -2.50 15.00
N PRO A 106 0.42 -1.34 15.52
CA PRO A 106 1.85 -1.09 15.66
C PRO A 106 2.48 -2.19 16.52
N LEU A 107 3.61 -2.72 16.07
CA LEU A 107 4.37 -3.73 16.82
C LEU A 107 5.54 -3.12 17.59
N ARG A 108 5.90 -1.87 17.27
CA ARG A 108 6.84 -1.07 18.05
C ARG A 108 6.09 0.01 18.85
N PRO A 109 6.45 0.19 20.14
CA PRO A 109 5.86 1.23 20.99
C PRO A 109 6.32 2.63 20.62
#